data_AF-A0ABD2Z0I6-F1
#
_entry.id   AF-A0ABD2Z0I6-F1
#
_cell.length_a   1.000
_cell.length_b   1.000
_cell.length_c   1.000
_cell.angle_alpha   90.00
_cell.angle_beta   90.00
_cell.angle_gamma   90.00
#
_symmetry.space_group_name_H-M   'P 1'
#
loop_
_entity.id
_entity.type
_entity.pdbx_description
1 polymer ?
#
loop_
_entity_poly.entity_id
_entity_poly.type
_entity_poly.pdbx_seq_one_letter_code
_entity_poly.pdbx_strand_id
1 'polypeptide(L)'
;MKHRRSKKVAVNYEVKLAREGVPCAHVAVVVLHGQLKIEDFVHPCNTIHTYAQTYSHMITPTLDNVKWVDDTSDPIMPPRKRVQPGRPKKLLKNAPDK
;
A
#
# COMPACT_ATOMS: atom_id res chain seq x y z
N MET A 1 -1.39 3.94 44.07
CA MET A 1 -1.41 4.47 42.69
C MET A 1 0.03 4.58 42.19
N LYS A 2 0.44 3.75 41.23
CA LYS A 2 1.82 3.78 40.73
C LYS A 2 1.90 4.83 39.61
N HIS A 3 2.64 5.92 39.84
CA HIS A 3 2.91 6.91 38.80
C HIS A 3 3.67 6.25 37.65
N ARG A 4 2.99 6.09 36.51
CA ARG A 4 3.58 5.61 35.26
C ARG A 4 4.54 6.70 34.77
N ARG A 5 5.85 6.51 35.00
CA ARG A 5 6.88 7.34 34.36
C ARG A 5 6.69 7.24 32.84
N SER A 6 6.31 8.34 32.20
CA SER A 6 6.38 8.47 30.74
C SER A 6 7.84 8.41 30.34
N LYS A 7 8.29 7.23 29.91
CA LYS A 7 9.52 7.12 29.14
C LYS A 7 9.27 7.86 27.83
N LYS A 8 9.92 9.00 27.62
CA LYS A 8 10.05 9.58 26.28
C LYS A 8 10.85 8.58 25.46
N VAL A 9 10.14 7.70 24.76
CA VAL A 9 10.77 6.85 23.75
C VAL A 9 11.10 7.81 22.62
N ALA A 10 12.38 8.12 22.47
CA ALA A 10 12.89 8.64 21.21
C ALA A 10 12.70 7.52 20.20
N VAL A 11 11.56 7.53 19.50
CA VAL A 11 11.27 6.58 18.43
C VAL A 11 12.09 7.08 17.25
N ASN A 12 13.25 6.44 17.01
CA ASN A 12 14.03 6.68 15.81
C ASN A 12 13.09 6.45 14.60
N TYR A 13 12.93 7.50 13.81
CA TYR A 13 11.86 7.74 12.83
C TYR A 13 12.01 6.93 11.53
N GLU A 14 12.65 5.77 11.57
CA GLU A 14 12.51 4.77 10.51
C GLU A 14 11.28 3.91 10.76
N VAL A 15 10.13 4.58 10.96
CA VAL A 15 8.84 3.90 10.84
C VAL A 15 8.72 3.59 9.36
N LYS A 16 8.86 2.31 9.02
CA LYS A 16 8.76 1.79 7.66
C LYS A 16 7.41 2.23 7.07
N LEU A 17 7.39 3.38 6.41
CA LEU A 17 6.23 3.89 5.71
C LEU A 17 5.81 2.79 4.76
N ALA A 18 4.56 2.34 4.85
CA ALA A 18 4.02 1.49 3.82
C ALA A 18 4.25 2.19 2.48
N ARG A 19 4.40 1.40 1.41
CA ARG A 19 4.75 1.82 0.05
C ARG A 19 3.91 2.98 -0.53
N GLU A 20 2.87 3.41 0.17
CA GLU A 20 1.86 4.40 -0.19
C GLU A 20 1.91 5.70 0.65
N GLY A 21 2.87 5.83 1.58
CA GLY A 21 3.06 7.08 2.33
C GLY A 21 1.93 7.41 3.33
N VAL A 22 1.10 6.43 3.68
CA VAL A 22 0.08 6.50 4.72
C VAL A 22 0.44 5.54 5.86
N PRO A 23 0.36 5.96 7.14
CA PRO A 23 0.67 5.09 8.27
C PRO A 23 -0.30 3.89 8.31
N CYS A 24 0.24 2.69 8.54
CA CYS A 24 -0.59 1.51 8.72
C CYS A 24 -1.31 1.55 10.09
N ALA A 25 -2.32 0.70 10.29
CA ALA A 25 -3.09 0.65 11.54
C ALA A 25 -2.21 0.51 12.80
N HIS A 26 -1.14 -0.30 12.73
CA HIS A 26 -0.21 -0.45 13.85
C HIS A 26 0.51 0.85 14.21
N VAL A 27 0.95 1.61 13.19
CA VAL A 27 1.60 2.90 13.39
C VAL A 27 0.61 3.91 13.96
N ALA A 28 -0.62 3.95 13.44
CA ALA A 28 -1.66 4.84 13.95
C ALA A 28 -1.94 4.59 15.45
N VAL A 29 -2.04 3.33 15.88
CA VAL A 29 -2.24 2.98 17.30
C VAL A 29 -1.06 3.44 18.17
N VAL A 30 0.18 3.25 17.72
CA VAL A 30 1.37 3.68 18.46
C VAL A 30 1.42 5.21 18.60
N VAL A 31 1.12 5.93 17.52
CA VAL A 31 1.08 7.40 17.47
C VAL A 31 -0.01 7.95 18.40
N LEU A 32 -1.23 7.40 18.34
CA LEU A 32 -2.34 7.79 19.20
C LEU A 32 -2.07 7.52 20.67
N HIS A 33 -1.49 6.36 20.99
CA HIS A 33 -1.09 6.04 22.37
C HIS A 33 0.03 6.98 22.86
N GLY A 34 0.87 7.48 21.95
CA GLY A 34 1.87 8.51 22.22
C GLY A 34 1.32 9.93 22.36
N GLN A 35 0.00 10.14 22.17
CA GLN A 35 -0.65 11.46 22.09
C GLN A 35 -0.02 12.38 21.03
N LEU A 36 0.49 11.78 19.95
CA LEU A 36 1.04 12.47 18.81
C LEU A 36 -0.04 12.61 17.72
N LYS A 37 0.18 13.54 16.80
CA LYS A 37 -0.68 13.74 15.63
C LYS A 37 -0.31 12.73 14.56
N ILE A 38 -1.32 12.07 13.97
CA ILE A 38 -1.11 11.08 12.90
C ILE A 38 -0.63 11.76 11.62
N GLU A 39 -1.09 12.98 11.39
CA GLU A 39 -0.81 13.79 10.22
C GLU A 39 0.70 14.05 10.05
N ASP A 40 1.44 14.14 11.16
CA ASP A 40 2.89 14.34 11.16
C ASP A 40 3.66 13.10 10.65
N PHE A 41 3.00 11.95 10.55
CA PHE A 41 3.57 10.68 10.06
C PHE A 41 3.07 10.31 8.65
N VAL A 42 2.29 11.18 8.02
CA VAL A 42 1.85 11.02 6.63
C VAL A 42 2.91 11.60 5.69
N HIS A 43 3.15 10.96 4.55
CA HIS A 43 4.10 11.45 3.56
C HIS A 43 3.67 12.81 2.99
N PRO A 44 4.59 13.77 2.77
CA PRO A 44 4.25 15.10 2.24
C PRO A 44 3.47 15.11 0.91
N CYS A 45 3.58 14.05 0.10
CA CYS A 45 2.78 13.89 -1.12
C CYS A 45 1.28 13.82 -0.89
N ASN A 46 0.84 13.42 0.31
CA ASN A 46 -0.57 13.28 0.66
C ASN A 46 -1.15 14.55 1.32
N THR A 47 -0.44 15.68 1.30
CA THR A 47 -1.01 16.94 1.79
C THR A 47 -1.92 17.57 0.75
N ILE A 48 -2.92 18.33 1.23
CA ILE A 48 -3.82 19.12 0.38
C ILE A 48 -3.03 20.07 -0.53
N HIS A 49 -1.96 20.67 0.00
CA HIS A 49 -1.08 21.54 -0.77
C HIS A 49 -0.46 20.81 -1.97
N THR A 50 0.15 19.64 -1.74
CA THR A 50 0.76 18.85 -2.82
C THR A 50 -0.29 18.35 -3.81
N TYR A 51 -1.47 17.96 -3.33
CA TYR A 51 -2.60 17.60 -4.21
C TYR A 51 -3.00 18.78 -5.11
N ALA A 52 -3.26 19.95 -4.52
CA ALA A 52 -3.63 21.15 -5.26
C ALA A 52 -2.54 21.57 -6.26
N GLN A 53 -1.27 21.45 -5.89
CA GLN A 53 -0.14 21.71 -6.78
C GLN A 53 -0.07 20.72 -7.94
N THR A 54 -0.23 19.42 -7.66
CA THR A 54 -0.20 18.35 -8.68
C THR A 54 -1.32 18.52 -9.70
N TYR A 55 -2.51 18.87 -9.23
CA TYR A 55 -3.70 19.09 -10.05
C TYR A 55 -3.91 20.57 -10.43
N SER A 56 -2.93 21.44 -10.22
CA SER A 56 -3.03 22.86 -10.59
C SER A 56 -3.00 23.08 -12.11
N HIS A 57 -2.43 22.12 -12.83
CA HIS A 57 -2.34 22.15 -14.28
C HIS A 57 -3.60 21.56 -14.92
N MET A 58 -3.93 22.05 -16.11
CA MET A 58 -5.04 21.52 -16.89
C MET A 58 -4.72 20.09 -17.31
N ILE A 59 -5.48 19.11 -16.79
CA ILE A 59 -5.45 17.74 -17.29
C ILE A 59 -6.26 17.72 -18.58
N THR A 60 -5.57 17.62 -19.71
CA THR A 60 -6.23 17.44 -21.00
C THR A 60 -6.97 16.11 -20.98
N PRO A 61 -8.28 16.08 -21.30
CA PRO A 61 -8.99 14.82 -21.39
C PRO A 61 -8.34 13.96 -22.47
N THR A 62 -8.24 12.66 -22.22
CA THR A 62 -7.85 11.71 -23.25
C THR A 62 -8.87 11.81 -24.38
N LEU A 63 -8.37 11.85 -25.63
CA LEU A 63 -9.23 11.83 -26.80
C LEU A 63 -10.13 10.58 -26.76
N ASP A 64 -11.29 10.67 -27.40
CA ASP A 64 -12.15 9.50 -27.60
C ASP A 64 -11.38 8.38 -28.30
N ASN A 65 -11.74 7.12 -28.05
CA ASN A 65 -10.99 5.97 -28.56
C ASN A 65 -10.89 5.96 -30.10
N VAL A 66 -11.88 6.55 -30.78
CA VAL A 66 -11.94 6.73 -32.24
C VAL A 66 -10.80 7.62 -32.77
N LYS A 67 -10.23 8.47 -31.91
CA LYS A 67 -9.17 9.43 -32.27
C LYS A 67 -7.80 9.00 -31.76
N TRP A 68 -7.67 7.83 -31.15
CA TRP A 68 -6.36 7.30 -30.79
C TRP A 68 -5.60 6.95 -32.06
N VAL A 69 -4.30 7.26 -32.09
CA VAL A 69 -3.45 6.86 -33.21
C VAL A 69 -3.35 5.34 -33.18
N ASP A 70 -3.60 4.70 -34.31
CA ASP A 70 -3.36 3.26 -34.45
C ASP A 70 -1.87 3.00 -34.18
N ASP A 71 -1.61 2.26 -33.12
CA ASP A 71 -0.25 1.92 -32.75
C ASP A 71 0.31 0.93 -33.79
N THR A 72 1.43 1.29 -34.40
CA THR A 72 2.16 0.42 -35.35
C THR A 72 3.13 -0.50 -34.65
N SER A 73 3.24 -0.40 -33.32
CA SER A 73 4.09 -1.26 -32.51
C SER A 73 3.56 -2.69 -32.43
N ASP A 74 4.48 -3.63 -32.19
CA ASP A 74 4.10 -5.01 -31.95
C ASP A 74 3.18 -5.10 -30.72
N PRO A 75 2.12 -5.93 -30.76
CA PRO A 75 1.22 -6.07 -29.64
C PRO A 75 1.98 -6.52 -28.39
N ILE A 76 1.73 -5.85 -27.25
CA ILE A 76 2.32 -6.22 -25.97
C ILE A 76 1.91 -7.65 -25.65
N MET A 77 2.88 -8.56 -25.69
CA MET A 77 2.64 -9.95 -25.33
C MET A 77 2.30 -10.05 -23.84
N PRO A 78 1.29 -10.86 -23.47
CA PRO A 78 0.95 -11.04 -22.07
C PRO A 78 2.16 -11.59 -21.30
N PRO A 79 2.31 -11.22 -20.01
CA PRO A 79 3.36 -11.79 -19.19
C PRO A 79 3.23 -13.32 -19.16
N ARG A 80 4.35 -14.02 -19.25
CA ARG A 80 4.35 -15.49 -19.25
C ARG A 80 3.67 -16.01 -17.99
N LYS A 81 2.52 -16.67 -18.16
CA LYS A 81 1.77 -17.28 -17.05
C LYS A 81 2.66 -18.32 -16.35
N ARG A 82 2.97 -18.08 -15.08
CA ARG A 82 3.58 -19.10 -14.21
C ARG A 82 2.48 -20.02 -13.70
N VAL A 83 2.62 -21.33 -13.91
CA VAL A 83 1.77 -22.33 -13.25
C VAL A 83 2.17 -22.33 -11.78
N GLN A 84 1.28 -21.84 -10.92
CA GLN A 84 1.48 -21.95 -9.47
C GLN A 84 1.41 -23.44 -9.09
N PRO A 85 2.24 -23.91 -8.15
CA PRO A 85 2.06 -25.25 -7.60
C PRO A 85 0.62 -25.35 -7.08
N GLY A 86 -0.14 -26.27 -7.68
CA GLY A 86 -1.51 -26.52 -7.27
C GLY A 86 -1.56 -26.91 -5.80
N ARG A 87 -2.74 -26.79 -5.18
CA ARG A 87 -2.96 -27.28 -3.82
C ARG A 87 -2.55 -28.76 -3.75
N PRO A 88 -1.63 -29.16 -2.84
CA PRO A 88 -1.31 -30.56 -2.65
C PRO A 88 -2.59 -31.35 -2.38
N LYS A 89 -2.78 -32.46 -3.09
CA LYS A 89 -3.93 -33.34 -2.88
C LYS A 89 -3.87 -33.83 -1.43
N LYS A 90 -4.95 -33.62 -0.66
CA LYS A 90 -5.06 -34.15 0.71
C LYS A 90 -5.04 -35.67 0.60
N LEU A 91 -4.04 -36.33 1.17
CA LEU A 91 -4.02 -37.79 1.30
C LEU A 91 -5.18 -38.18 2.23
N LEU A 92 -6.18 -38.87 1.68
CA LEU A 92 -7.13 -39.62 2.49
C LEU A 92 -6.38 -40.82 3.04
N LYS A 93 -6.24 -40.92 4.36
CA LYS A 93 -5.84 -42.18 4.99
C LYS A 93 -7.05 -43.10 4.88
N ASN A 94 -6.96 -44.14 4.06
CA ASN A 94 -7.94 -45.23 4.13
C ASN A 94 -7.85 -45.82 5.54
N ALA A 95 -9.01 -46.05 6.17
CA ALA A 95 -9.07 -46.80 7.41
C ALA A 95 -8.55 -48.24 7.14
N PRO A 96 -7.92 -48.92 8.11
CA PRO A 96 -7.52 -50.30 7.91
C PRO A 96 -8.76 -51.15 7.63
N ASP A 97 -8.70 -51.94 6.57
CA ASP A 97 -9.70 -52.95 6.23
C ASP A 97 -9.78 -53.95 7.39
N LYS A 98 -11.01 -54.25 7.82
CA LYS A 98 -11.33 -55.05 9.00
C LYS A 98 -11.26 -56.55 8.73
#